data_AF-A0AA40M449-F1
#
_entry.id   AF-A0AA40M449-F1
#
_cell.length_a   1.000
_cell.length_b   1.000
_cell.length_c   1.000
_cell.angle_alpha   90.00
_cell.angle_beta   90.00
_cell.angle_gamma   90.00
#
_symmetry.space_group_name_H-M   'P 1'
#
loop_
_entity.id
_entity.type
_entity.pdbx_description
1 polymer ?
#
loop_
_entity_poly.entity_id
_entity_poly.type
_entity_poly.pdbx_seq_one_letter_code
_entity_poly.pdbx_strand_id
1 'polypeptide(L)'
;MKLIINKEIYKNNLTGEPFNFTKIIKTSNSIYCYVNNKEIISFEDVANMDIFEVKDGEFSCPAKTKEEMQQEVNAKLLKDSANLQVELDKQKELNATLLMQIARLGGR
;
A
#
# COMPACT_ATOMS: atom_id res chain seq x y z
N MET A 1 13.65 9.68 20.00
CA MET A 1 13.28 8.27 19.76
C MET A 1 14.55 7.46 19.60
N LYS A 2 14.67 6.28 20.20
CA LYS A 2 15.88 5.44 20.08
C LYS A 2 15.54 4.19 19.30
N LEU A 3 16.35 3.88 18.29
CA LEU A 3 16.22 2.63 17.57
C LEU A 3 16.89 1.52 18.39
N ILE A 4 16.19 0.42 18.58
CA ILE A 4 16.71 -0.82 19.15
C ILE A 4 16.83 -1.81 18.00
N ILE A 5 18.00 -2.41 17.85
CA ILE A 5 18.28 -3.46 16.88
C ILE A 5 18.74 -4.67 17.67
N ASN A 6 18.06 -5.80 17.50
CA ASN A 6 18.40 -7.06 18.17
C ASN A 6 18.53 -6.93 19.71
N LYS A 7 17.60 -6.19 20.33
CA LYS A 7 17.59 -5.86 21.78
C LYS A 7 18.72 -4.95 22.27
N GLU A 8 19.56 -4.43 21.38
CA GLU A 8 20.57 -3.43 21.72
C GLU A 8 20.18 -2.05 21.18
N ILE A 9 20.42 -1.01 21.98
CA ILE A 9 20.18 0.37 21.55
C ILE A 9 21.21 0.71 20.47
N TYR A 10 20.75 1.19 19.32
CA TYR A 10 21.61 1.71 18.28
C TYR A 10 22.40 2.92 18.82
N LYS A 11 23.73 2.77 18.86
CA LYS A 11 24.66 3.77 19.35
C LYS A 11 25.48 4.31 18.19
N ASN A 12 25.92 5.56 18.30
CA ASN A 12 26.85 6.11 17.34
C ASN A 12 28.22 5.45 17.52
N ASN A 13 28.80 4.90 16.46
CA ASN A 13 30.15 4.33 16.50
C ASN A 13 31.25 5.36 16.82
N LEU A 14 30.98 6.66 16.63
CA LEU A 14 31.93 7.75 16.90
C LEU A 14 31.91 8.26 18.33
N THR A 15 30.74 8.29 18.99
CA THR A 15 30.60 8.84 20.35
C THR A 15 30.24 7.81 21.41
N GLY A 16 29.85 6.59 21.03
CA GLY A 16 29.40 5.54 21.95
C GLY A 16 28.04 5.84 22.61
N GLU A 17 27.46 7.00 22.33
CA GLU A 17 26.19 7.44 22.90
C GLU A 17 24.99 6.87 22.12
N PRO A 18 23.87 6.59 22.82
CA PRO A 18 22.64 6.14 22.19
C PRO A 18 22.13 7.20 21.21
N PHE A 19 21.91 6.78 19.97
CA PHE A 19 21.51 7.71 18.92
C PHE A 19 20.03 8.07 19.04
N ASN A 20 19.74 9.36 19.13
CA ASN A 20 18.38 9.87 19.22
C ASN A 20 17.90 10.32 17.84
N PHE A 21 16.95 9.57 17.30
CA PHE A 21 16.24 9.88 16.06
C PHE A 21 15.04 10.80 16.33
N THR A 22 14.79 11.72 15.40
CA THR A 22 13.59 12.56 15.39
C THR A 22 12.41 11.85 14.74
N LYS A 23 12.68 10.99 13.75
CA LYS A 23 11.64 10.23 13.04
C LYS A 23 12.22 8.90 12.56
N ILE A 24 11.47 7.82 12.75
CA ILE A 24 11.82 6.48 12.28
C ILE A 24 10.64 5.95 11.47
N ILE A 25 10.88 5.63 10.20
CA ILE A 25 9.89 5.10 9.26
C ILE A 25 10.17 3.62 9.05
N LYS A 26 9.16 2.77 9.21
CA LYS A 26 9.27 1.32 8.99
C LYS A 26 8.33 0.90 7.87
N THR A 27 8.90 0.38 6.79
CA THR A 27 8.21 -0.16 5.62
C THR A 27 8.21 -1.70 5.70
N SER A 28 7.78 -2.40 4.66
CA SER A 28 7.73 -3.87 4.59
C SER A 28 9.11 -4.53 4.65
N ASN A 29 10.11 -3.94 3.97
CA ASN A 29 11.49 -4.47 3.86
C ASN A 29 12.58 -3.44 4.18
N SER A 30 12.21 -2.20 4.48
CA SER A 30 13.16 -1.12 4.75
C SER A 30 12.81 -0.28 5.97
N ILE A 31 13.83 0.27 6.64
CA ILE A 31 13.70 1.19 7.78
C ILE A 31 14.53 2.44 7.52
N TYR A 32 13.90 3.60 7.64
CA TYR A 32 14.53 4.90 7.39
C TYR A 32 14.54 5.73 8.66
N CYS A 33 15.70 6.19 9.08
CA CYS A 33 15.87 6.94 10.31
C CYS A 33 16.38 8.35 10.03
N TYR A 34 15.67 9.34 10.56
CA TYR A 34 15.90 10.76 10.33
C TYR A 34 16.26 11.47 11.64
N VAL A 35 17.17 12.44 11.54
CA VAL A 35 17.48 13.43 12.59
C VAL A 35 17.36 14.81 11.98
N ASN A 36 16.57 15.69 12.59
CA ASN A 36 16.34 17.05 12.11
C ASN A 36 15.93 17.09 10.63
N ASN A 37 15.02 16.19 10.22
CA ASN A 37 14.57 16.00 8.84
C ASN A 37 15.65 15.58 7.83
N LYS A 38 16.86 15.26 8.28
CA LYS A 38 17.92 14.69 7.45
C LYS A 38 17.98 13.18 7.69
N GLU A 39 17.97 12.40 6.61
CA GLU A 39 18.21 10.97 6.70
C GLU A 39 19.65 10.73 7.17
N ILE A 40 19.80 9.94 8.24
CA ILE A 40 21.12 9.58 8.77
C ILE A 40 21.44 8.13 8.42
N ILE A 41 20.45 7.25 8.49
CA ILE A 41 20.64 5.83 8.20
C ILE A 41 19.36 5.25 7.60
N SER A 42 19.55 4.45 6.55
CA SER A 42 18.56 3.59 5.95
C SER A 42 19.04 2.14 6.05
N PHE A 43 18.11 1.24 6.33
CA PHE A 43 18.30 -0.21 6.26
C PHE A 43 17.38 -0.70 5.15
N GLU A 44 17.94 -1.12 4.02
CA GLU A 44 17.20 -1.68 2.89
C GLU A 44 17.42 -3.20 2.84
N ASP A 45 16.46 -3.95 2.28
CA ASP A 45 16.50 -5.42 2.19
C ASP A 45 16.60 -6.16 3.55
N VAL A 46 15.90 -5.64 4.56
CA VAL A 46 15.82 -6.27 5.87
C VAL A 46 14.82 -7.44 5.84
N ALA A 47 15.33 -8.66 5.77
CA ALA A 47 14.50 -9.88 5.79
C ALA A 47 13.79 -10.12 7.14
N ASN A 48 14.37 -9.66 8.26
CA ASN A 48 13.81 -9.86 9.59
C ASN A 48 13.53 -8.51 10.27
N MET A 49 12.29 -8.06 10.17
CA MET A 49 11.80 -6.78 10.69
C MET A 49 11.47 -6.80 12.18
N ASP A 50 11.37 -7.97 12.80
CA ASP A 50 11.09 -8.15 14.22
C ASP A 50 12.26 -7.76 15.12
N ILE A 51 13.47 -7.65 14.56
CA ILE A 51 14.65 -7.23 15.33
C ILE A 51 14.66 -5.73 15.61
N PHE A 52 13.79 -4.95 14.96
CA PHE A 52 13.74 -3.50 15.08
C PHE A 52 12.60 -3.07 16.00
N GLU A 53 12.98 -2.43 17.09
CA GLU A 53 12.06 -1.82 18.05
C GLU A 53 12.39 -0.33 18.21
N VAL A 54 11.42 0.47 18.65
CA VAL A 54 11.63 1.88 18.99
C VAL A 54 11.34 2.08 20.46
N LYS A 55 12.28 2.70 21.17
CA LYS A 55 12.10 3.15 22.55
C LYS A 55 11.86 4.66 22.56
N ASP A 56 10.97 5.11 23.44
CA ASP A 56 10.56 6.52 23.55
C ASP A 56 9.91 7.06 22.25
N GLY A 57 9.07 6.25 21.59
CA GLY A 57 8.28 6.61 20.41
C GLY A 57 7.68 5.40 19.68
N GLU A 58 7.02 5.63 18.55
CA GLU A 58 6.44 4.60 17.69
C GLU A 58 6.97 4.71 16.26
N PHE A 59 7.03 3.60 15.52
CA PHE A 59 7.36 3.65 14.10
C PHE A 59 6.31 4.50 13.37
N SER A 60 6.76 5.52 12.64
CA SER A 60 5.92 6.13 11.62
C SER A 60 5.79 5.12 10.49
N CYS A 61 4.69 4.38 10.47
CA CYS A 61 4.33 3.64 9.27
C CYS A 61 4.23 4.67 8.12
N PRO A 62 4.97 4.49 7.00
CA PRO A 62 4.65 5.26 5.82
C PRO A 62 3.22 4.87 5.48
N ALA A 63 2.30 5.83 5.56
CA ALA A 63 0.97 5.66 4.99
C ALA A 63 1.18 5.10 3.58
N LYS A 64 0.55 3.94 3.28
CA LYS A 64 0.61 3.20 2.00
C LYS A 64 1.09 4.10 0.87
N THR A 65 2.20 3.74 0.24
CA THR A 65 2.76 4.52 -0.87
C THR A 65 1.67 4.69 -1.94
N LYS A 66 1.63 5.86 -2.61
CA LYS A 66 0.62 6.16 -3.65
C LYS A 66 0.51 5.04 -4.70
N GLU A 67 1.60 4.34 -4.98
CA GLU A 67 1.66 3.21 -5.91
C GLU A 67 0.87 2.00 -5.43
N GLU A 68 0.92 1.65 -4.14
CA GLU A 68 0.11 0.57 -3.56
C GLU A 68 -1.38 0.92 -3.61
N MET A 69 -1.71 2.19 -3.38
CA MET A 69 -3.09 2.69 -3.51
C MET A 69 -3.56 2.67 -4.97
N GLN A 70 -2.68 2.99 -5.92
CA GLN A 70 -2.97 2.98 -7.36
C GLN A 70 -3.20 1.55 -7.87
N GLN A 71 -2.45 0.56 -7.39
CA GLN A 71 -2.65 -0.85 -7.75
C GLN A 71 -4.00 -1.39 -7.24
N GLU A 72 -4.41 -1.02 -6.03
CA GLU A 72 -5.72 -1.39 -5.47
C GLU A 72 -6.87 -0.77 -6.28
N VAL A 73 -6.70 0.49 -6.71
CA VAL A 73 -7.67 1.19 -7.58
C VAL A 73 -7.72 0.56 -8.96
N ASN A 74 -6.58 0.26 -9.58
CA ASN A 74 -6.52 -0.38 -10.89
C ASN A 74 -7.15 -1.78 -10.87
N ALA A 75 -6.92 -2.56 -9.80
CA ALA A 75 -7.54 -3.87 -9.63
C ALA A 75 -9.07 -3.76 -9.49
N LYS A 76 -9.57 -2.76 -8.75
CA LYS A 76 -11.02 -2.47 -8.68
C LYS A 76 -11.58 -2.05 -10.03
N LEU A 77 -10.93 -1.11 -10.73
CA LEU A 77 -11.39 -0.64 -12.05
C LEU A 77 -11.43 -1.77 -13.10
N LEU A 78 -10.45 -2.68 -13.08
CA LEU A 78 -10.45 -3.86 -13.96
C LEU A 78 -11.63 -4.80 -13.63
N LYS A 79 -11.92 -5.01 -12.35
CA LYS A 79 -13.06 -5.82 -11.91
C LYS A 79 -14.40 -5.17 -12.26
N ASP A 80 -14.53 -3.87 -12.05
CA ASP A 80 -15.72 -3.10 -12.43
C ASP A 80 -15.92 -3.07 -13.94
N SER A 81 -14.85 -2.91 -14.72
CA SER A 81 -14.89 -2.98 -16.19
C SER A 81 -15.37 -4.34 -16.70
N ALA A 82 -14.89 -5.44 -16.09
CA ALA A 82 -15.35 -6.78 -16.42
C ALA A 82 -16.85 -6.98 -16.09
N ASN A 83 -17.31 -6.47 -14.95
CA ASN A 83 -18.72 -6.53 -14.58
C ASN A 83 -19.61 -5.70 -15.52
N LEU A 84 -19.18 -4.48 -15.87
CA LEU A 84 -19.88 -3.61 -16.82
C LEU A 84 -20.01 -4.24 -18.20
N GLN A 85 -18.97 -4.96 -18.66
CA GLN A 85 -19.01 -5.65 -19.95
C GLN A 85 -20.03 -6.80 -19.94
N VAL A 86 -20.08 -7.60 -18.87
CA VAL A 86 -21.09 -8.66 -18.69
C VAL A 86 -22.51 -8.08 -18.62
N GLU A 87 -22.69 -6.95 -17.96
CA GLU A 87 -23.99 -6.30 -17.84
C GLU A 87 -24.46 -5.69 -19.18
N LEU A 88 -23.53 -5.15 -19.96
CA LEU A 88 -23.80 -4.64 -21.31
C LEU A 88 -24.20 -5.77 -22.28
N ASP A 89 -23.55 -6.93 -22.19
CA ASP A 89 -23.92 -8.10 -23.00
C ASP A 89 -25.31 -8.63 -22.62
N LYS A 90 -25.63 -8.69 -21.33
CA LYS A 90 -27.00 -9.02 -20.87
C LYS A 90 -28.03 -8.02 -21.39
N GLN A 91 -27.71 -6.72 -21.38
CA GLN A 91 -28.62 -5.69 -21.86
C GLN A 91 -28.85 -5.80 -23.38
N LYS A 92 -27.81 -6.12 -24.17
CA LYS A 92 -27.94 -6.38 -25.61
C LYS A 92 -28.81 -7.58 -25.90
N GLU A 93 -28.62 -8.68 -25.16
CA GLU A 93 -29.43 -9.88 -25.30
C GLU A 93 -30.91 -9.58 -25.00
N LEU A 94 -31.18 -8.91 -23.87
CA LEU A 94 -32.53 -8.53 -23.49
C LEU A 94 -33.18 -7.60 -24.53
N ASN A 95 -32.44 -6.61 -25.03
CA ASN A 95 -32.92 -5.70 -26.06
C ASN A 95 -33.21 -6.43 -27.38
N ALA A 96 -32.38 -7.41 -27.77
CA ALA A 96 -32.63 -8.24 -28.95
C ALA A 96 -33.89 -9.09 -28.77
N THR A 97 -34.11 -9.68 -27.59
CA THR A 97 -35.32 -10.45 -27.27
C THR A 97 -36.57 -9.56 -27.31
N LEU A 98 -36.51 -8.36 -26.73
CA LEU A 98 -37.61 -7.40 -26.74
C LEU A 98 -37.94 -6.93 -28.17
N LEU A 99 -36.92 -6.60 -28.98
CA LEU A 99 -37.10 -6.25 -30.39
C LEU A 99 -37.75 -7.39 -31.18
N MET A 100 -37.34 -8.64 -30.95
CA MET A 100 -37.96 -9.81 -31.57
C MET A 100 -39.42 -9.98 -31.14
N GLN A 101 -39.76 -9.74 -29.86
CA GLN A 101 -41.15 -9.79 -29.38
C GLN A 101 -42.00 -8.67 -29.98
N ILE A 102 -41.47 -7.45 -30.08
CA ILE A 102 -42.16 -6.32 -30.73
C ILE A 102 -42.42 -6.62 -32.20
N ALA A 103 -41.45 -7.16 -32.94
CA ALA A 103 -41.63 -7.55 -34.34
C ALA A 103 -42.71 -8.63 -34.51
N ARG A 104 -42.81 -9.59 -33.56
CA ARG A 104 -43.86 -10.61 -33.55
C ARG A 104 -45.25 -10.06 -33.21
N LEU A 105 -45.33 -9.02 -32.38
CA LEU A 105 -46.60 -8.42 -31.95
C LEU A 105 -47.10 -7.32 -32.90
N GLY A 106 -46.20 -6.58 -33.54
CA GLY A 106 -46.51 -5.50 -34.49
C GLY A 106 -46.66 -5.94 -35.94
N GLY A 107 -46.36 -7.20 -36.28
CA GLY A 107 -46.54 -7.77 -37.61
C GLY A 107 -47.94 -8.34 -37.88
N ARG A 108 -49.00 -7.75 -37.29
CA ARG A 108 -50.41 -8.04 -37.60
C ARG A 108 -51.03 -6.89 -38.37
#